data_AF-A0A836RK76-F1
#
_entry.id   AF-A0A836RK76-F1
#
_cell.length_a   1.000
_cell.length_b   1.000
_cell.length_c   1.000
_cell.angle_alpha   90.00
_cell.angle_beta   90.00
_cell.angle_gamma   90.00
#
_symmetry.space_group_name_H-M   'P 1'
#
loop_
_entity.id
_entity.type
_entity.pdbx_description
1 polymer ?
#
loop_
_entity_poly.entity_id
_entity_poly.type
_entity_poly.pdbx_seq_one_letter_code
_entity_poly.pdbx_strand_id
1 'polypeptide(L)'
;SESGVTLRHGKHKGRLLMPARVQPPKGNNDQEWWPYNYNTAIFSDDGGKTWQTAAPVQSGTGEGTLAELSNGAIYYNSRSHMSVDHRRRIAWSHNGGEMFVDWYVSEYLFEVGEPFYFKYGTRPSYGCNAGLVRLPLQVTGGKDVLLFSTPDNRGGSRIRMSVWASFDGAKTWPVKRLVWAGPSAYSSLAAAPDGTIYLLFERGQKSPYETITVARFNLAWITEER
;
A
#
# COMPACT_ATOMS: atom_id res chain seq x y z
N SER A 1 7.43 -2.85 4.97
CA SER A 1 6.79 -1.92 4.04
C SER A 1 6.99 -2.41 2.61
N GLU A 2 6.27 -1.84 1.65
CA GLU A 2 6.46 -2.13 0.22
C GLU A 2 7.80 -1.56 -0.29
N SER A 3 8.14 -1.83 -1.55
CA SER A 3 9.25 -1.20 -2.26
C SER A 3 9.13 0.32 -2.33
N GLY A 4 10.26 0.98 -2.58
CA GLY A 4 10.32 2.42 -2.81
C GLY A 4 10.20 2.79 -4.28
N VAL A 5 10.26 4.08 -4.54
CA VAL A 5 10.29 4.65 -5.89
C VAL A 5 11.50 5.55 -6.07
N THR A 6 11.93 5.73 -7.32
CA THR A 6 12.77 6.85 -7.73
C THR A 6 11.87 7.91 -8.35
N LEU A 7 11.85 9.12 -7.78
CA LEU A 7 11.02 10.21 -8.28
C LEU A 7 11.45 10.61 -9.70
N ARG A 8 10.47 10.82 -10.58
CA ARG A 8 10.66 11.13 -12.00
C ARG A 8 10.25 12.56 -12.34
N HIS A 9 9.55 13.25 -11.44
CA HIS A 9 8.94 14.56 -11.67
C HIS A 9 9.35 15.59 -10.60
N GLY A 10 9.12 16.87 -10.91
CA GLY A 10 9.35 17.99 -9.99
C GLY A 10 10.83 18.27 -9.64
N LYS A 11 11.03 19.10 -8.62
CA LYS A 11 12.35 19.59 -8.17
C LYS A 11 13.26 18.46 -7.64
N HIS A 12 12.67 17.37 -7.13
CA HIS A 12 13.36 16.26 -6.49
C HIS A 12 13.49 15.03 -7.40
N LYS A 13 13.44 15.22 -8.73
CA LYS A 13 13.67 14.14 -9.70
C LYS A 13 15.01 13.45 -9.44
N GLY A 14 14.99 12.13 -9.33
CA GLY A 14 16.16 11.30 -8.99
C GLY A 14 16.24 10.89 -7.51
N ARG A 15 15.46 11.52 -6.62
CA ARG A 15 15.34 11.13 -5.21
C ARG A 15 14.87 9.68 -5.09
N LEU A 16 15.56 8.90 -4.26
CA LEU A 16 15.06 7.62 -3.78
C LEU A 16 14.11 7.89 -2.61
N LEU A 17 12.91 7.32 -2.64
CA LEU A 17 11.90 7.50 -1.59
C LEU A 17 11.32 6.15 -1.21
N MET A 18 11.33 5.82 0.08
CA MET A 18 10.83 4.55 0.60
C MET A 18 9.84 4.75 1.75
N PRO A 19 8.73 3.98 1.77
CA PRO A 19 7.81 3.98 2.90
C PRO A 19 8.47 3.34 4.13
N ALA A 20 8.40 4.02 5.26
CA ALA A 20 9.01 3.58 6.51
C ALA A 20 7.99 3.63 7.66
N ARG A 21 8.38 3.06 8.80
CA ARG A 21 7.56 3.02 10.00
C ARG A 21 8.43 3.24 11.22
N VAL A 22 7.93 3.98 12.19
CA VAL A 22 8.52 4.15 13.51
C VAL A 22 7.65 3.43 14.52
N GLN A 23 8.30 2.70 15.44
CA GLN A 23 7.62 1.90 16.47
C GLN A 23 8.10 2.32 17.86
N PRO A 24 7.56 3.38 18.46
CA PRO A 24 7.94 3.78 19.80
C PRO A 24 7.24 2.90 20.86
N PRO A 25 7.89 2.64 22.01
CA PRO A 25 9.27 2.95 22.34
C PRO A 25 10.24 1.93 21.71
N LYS A 26 11.38 2.42 21.20
CA LYS A 26 12.56 1.58 20.84
C LYS A 26 12.28 0.36 19.94
N GLY A 27 11.39 0.49 18.95
CA GLY A 27 11.03 -0.59 18.03
C GLY A 27 9.92 -1.52 18.54
N ASN A 28 9.26 -1.21 19.66
CA ASN A 28 8.29 -2.11 20.27
C ASN A 28 6.98 -2.22 19.45
N ASN A 29 6.57 -3.45 19.16
CA ASN A 29 5.33 -3.78 18.46
C ASN A 29 4.31 -4.51 19.35
N ASP A 30 4.40 -4.43 20.66
CA ASP A 30 3.36 -4.93 21.55
C ASP A 30 2.07 -4.13 21.37
N GLN A 31 0.94 -4.77 21.65
CA GLN A 31 -0.39 -4.23 21.38
C GLN A 31 -0.66 -2.88 22.06
N GLU A 32 -0.11 -2.66 23.26
CA GLU A 32 -0.25 -1.40 23.99
C GLU A 32 0.42 -0.21 23.29
N TRP A 33 1.42 -0.47 22.45
CA TRP A 33 2.19 0.55 21.72
C TRP A 33 1.66 0.82 20.31
N TRP A 34 0.75 -0.02 19.80
CA TRP A 34 0.17 0.15 18.47
C TRP A 34 -0.42 1.54 18.17
N PRO A 35 -1.09 2.25 19.11
CA PRO A 35 -1.59 3.60 18.85
C PRO A 35 -0.48 4.61 18.52
N TYR A 36 0.72 4.39 19.05
CA TYR A 36 1.86 5.29 18.89
C TYR A 36 2.74 4.95 17.69
N ASN A 37 2.51 3.81 17.05
CA ASN A 37 3.21 3.45 15.83
C ASN A 37 2.74 4.35 14.69
N TYR A 38 3.68 4.85 13.89
CA TYR A 38 3.34 5.73 12.77
C TYR A 38 4.17 5.45 11.52
N ASN A 39 3.57 5.71 10.37
CA ASN A 39 4.26 5.73 9.09
C ASN A 39 5.07 7.01 8.93
N THR A 40 6.19 6.91 8.23
CA THR A 40 6.99 8.01 7.71
C THR A 40 7.52 7.57 6.33
N ALA A 41 8.37 8.37 5.71
CA ALA A 41 9.21 7.92 4.60
C ALA A 41 10.68 8.18 4.94
N ILE A 42 11.58 7.46 4.27
CA ILE A 42 12.99 7.82 4.21
C ILE A 42 13.34 8.15 2.77
N PHE A 43 14.23 9.12 2.58
CA PHE A 43 14.64 9.53 1.25
C PHE A 43 16.13 9.81 1.15
N SER A 44 16.63 9.78 -0.08
CA SER A 44 18.02 10.08 -0.42
C SER A 44 18.09 10.83 -1.75
N ASP A 45 18.80 11.94 -1.76
CA ASP A 45 19.05 12.77 -2.95
C ASP A 45 20.43 12.54 -3.59
N ASP A 46 21.27 11.69 -2.99
CA ASP A 46 22.67 11.46 -3.41
C ASP A 46 22.92 10.03 -3.91
N GLY A 47 21.86 9.37 -4.39
CA GLY A 47 21.92 8.02 -4.92
C GLY A 47 22.01 6.94 -3.84
N GLY A 48 21.56 7.23 -2.61
CA GLY A 48 21.50 6.27 -1.51
C GLY A 48 22.68 6.32 -0.55
N LYS A 49 23.57 7.32 -0.65
CA LYS A 49 24.75 7.45 0.23
C LYS A 49 24.36 7.98 1.60
N THR A 50 23.48 8.98 1.64
CA THR A 50 22.90 9.51 2.88
C THR A 50 21.39 9.46 2.82
N TRP A 51 20.77 9.26 3.98
CA TRP A 51 19.33 9.11 4.12
C TRP A 51 18.78 10.10 5.13
N GLN A 52 17.63 10.69 4.80
CA GLN A 52 16.87 11.59 5.65
C GLN A 52 15.52 10.95 5.98
N THR A 53 14.96 11.31 7.14
CA THR A 53 13.62 10.86 7.55
C THR A 53 12.62 11.99 7.29
N ALA A 54 11.51 11.65 6.64
CA ALA A 54 10.40 12.56 6.41
C ALA A 54 9.61 12.84 7.70
N ALA A 55 8.76 13.87 7.66
CA ALA A 55 7.81 14.11 8.73
C ALA A 55 6.89 12.89 8.93
N PRO A 56 6.36 12.66 10.15
CA PRO A 56 5.36 11.63 10.38
C PRO A 56 4.18 11.76 9.41
N VAL A 57 3.79 10.63 8.83
CA VAL A 57 2.48 10.38 8.23
C VAL A 57 1.59 9.95 9.41
N GLN A 58 0.78 8.90 9.32
CA GLN A 58 -0.30 8.65 10.28
C GLN A 58 0.12 7.90 11.54
N SER A 59 -0.40 8.28 12.72
CA SER A 59 -0.33 7.44 13.93
C SER A 59 -1.32 6.28 13.88
N GLY A 60 -1.11 5.25 14.70
CA GLY A 60 -1.87 4.01 14.67
C GLY A 60 -1.66 3.19 13.38
N THR A 61 -0.54 3.37 12.68
CA THR A 61 -0.30 2.73 11.38
C THR A 61 0.90 1.78 11.34
N GLY A 62 0.90 0.94 10.31
CA GLY A 62 1.77 -0.21 10.10
C GLY A 62 2.63 -0.07 8.86
N GLU A 63 2.71 -1.14 8.07
CA GLU A 63 3.42 -1.10 6.79
C GLU A 63 2.75 -0.14 5.80
N GLY A 64 3.56 0.69 5.14
CA GLY A 64 3.11 1.60 4.10
C GLY A 64 3.56 1.19 2.70
N THR A 65 2.90 1.78 1.71
CA THR A 65 3.27 1.76 0.29
C THR A 65 3.04 3.15 -0.32
N LEU A 66 3.76 3.51 -1.38
CA LEU A 66 3.66 4.83 -2.00
C LEU A 66 3.86 4.78 -3.52
N ALA A 67 3.33 5.78 -4.22
CA ALA A 67 3.52 5.96 -5.66
C ALA A 67 3.56 7.45 -6.02
N GLU A 68 4.46 7.83 -6.91
CA GLU A 68 4.52 9.17 -7.50
C GLU A 68 3.57 9.24 -8.72
N LEU A 69 2.70 10.24 -8.76
CA LEU A 69 1.81 10.56 -9.87
C LEU A 69 2.52 11.40 -10.94
N SER A 70 1.95 11.48 -12.14
CA SER A 70 2.53 12.22 -13.28
C SER A 70 2.69 13.73 -13.02
N ASN A 71 1.92 14.29 -12.08
CA ASN A 71 2.04 15.67 -11.63
C ASN A 71 3.10 15.89 -10.53
N GLY A 72 3.78 14.83 -10.08
CA GLY A 72 4.79 14.86 -9.02
C GLY A 72 4.25 14.76 -7.59
N ALA A 73 2.93 14.71 -7.39
CA ALA A 73 2.36 14.38 -6.09
C ALA A 73 2.64 12.92 -5.74
N ILE A 74 2.82 12.62 -4.47
CA ILE A 74 3.08 11.26 -3.99
C ILE A 74 1.89 10.81 -3.15
N TYR A 75 1.25 9.73 -3.58
CA TYR A 75 0.21 9.04 -2.82
C TYR A 75 0.86 8.07 -1.83
N TYR A 76 0.41 8.10 -0.57
CA TYR A 76 0.84 7.17 0.48
C TYR A 76 -0.37 6.39 0.99
N ASN A 77 -0.24 5.07 1.09
CA ASN A 77 -1.26 4.18 1.62
C ASN A 77 -0.69 3.38 2.79
N SER A 78 -1.33 3.50 3.94
CA SER A 78 -0.88 2.98 5.22
C SER A 78 -1.79 1.86 5.69
N ARG A 79 -1.18 0.76 6.16
CA ARG A 79 -1.87 -0.19 7.01
C ARG A 79 -2.30 0.51 8.30
N SER A 80 -3.52 0.28 8.76
CA SER A 80 -4.01 0.74 10.06
C SER A 80 -3.97 -0.42 11.06
N HIS A 81 -3.22 -0.27 12.14
CA HIS A 81 -3.38 -1.14 13.31
C HIS A 81 -4.69 -0.81 14.00
N MET A 82 -5.33 -1.82 14.60
CA MET A 82 -6.60 -1.66 15.31
C MET A 82 -7.66 -0.91 14.49
N SER A 83 -7.77 -1.22 13.20
CA SER A 83 -8.72 -0.55 12.31
C SER A 83 -10.16 -0.95 12.67
N VAL A 84 -10.82 -0.13 13.48
CA VAL A 84 -12.22 -0.35 13.91
C VAL A 84 -13.22 -0.12 12.77
N ASP A 85 -12.87 0.73 11.80
CA ASP A 85 -13.66 0.98 10.59
C ASP A 85 -13.29 0.06 9.42
N HIS A 86 -12.25 -0.76 9.62
CA HIS A 86 -11.67 -1.68 8.64
C HIS A 86 -11.23 -0.97 7.37
N ARG A 87 -10.70 0.26 7.46
CA ARG A 87 -10.29 1.08 6.30
C ARG A 87 -8.81 1.41 6.34
N ARG A 88 -8.22 1.51 5.15
CA ARG A 88 -6.85 1.99 4.95
C ARG A 88 -6.75 3.49 5.27
N ARG A 89 -5.59 3.93 5.75
CA ARG A 89 -5.29 5.36 5.91
C ARG A 89 -4.46 5.83 4.74
N ILE A 90 -4.76 7.01 4.20
CA ILE A 90 -4.10 7.53 3.00
C ILE A 90 -3.72 9.00 3.21
N ALA A 91 -2.66 9.45 2.54
CA ALA A 91 -2.18 10.82 2.59
C ALA A 91 -1.45 11.16 1.28
N TRP A 92 -1.21 12.44 1.03
CA TRP A 92 -0.51 12.92 -0.15
C TRP A 92 0.66 13.82 0.22
N SER A 93 1.76 13.73 -0.52
CA SER A 93 2.86 14.67 -0.45
C SER A 93 2.92 15.50 -1.72
N HIS A 94 3.06 16.82 -1.57
CA HIS A 94 3.23 17.76 -2.68
C HIS A 94 4.64 18.40 -2.70
N ASN A 95 5.55 17.92 -1.85
CA ASN A 95 6.92 18.46 -1.70
C ASN A 95 8.01 17.38 -1.83
N GLY A 96 7.81 16.39 -2.70
CA GLY A 96 8.83 15.37 -2.98
C GLY A 96 9.06 14.35 -1.85
N GLY A 97 8.07 14.15 -0.98
CA GLY A 97 8.05 13.10 0.03
C GLY A 97 8.58 13.52 1.40
N GLU A 98 8.83 14.82 1.62
CA GLU A 98 9.32 15.33 2.91
C GLU A 98 8.21 15.48 3.94
N MET A 99 6.99 15.82 3.50
CA MET A 99 5.81 15.93 4.35
C MET A 99 4.57 15.42 3.63
N PHE A 100 3.74 14.69 4.36
CA PHE A 100 2.46 14.19 3.88
C PHE A 100 1.31 14.95 4.56
N VAL A 101 0.37 15.38 3.74
CA VAL A 101 -0.81 16.20 4.05
C VAL A 101 -2.07 15.52 3.49
N ASP A 102 -3.22 16.18 3.57
CA ASP A 102 -4.51 15.71 3.03
C ASP A 102 -4.92 14.31 3.51
N TRP A 103 -4.93 14.17 4.83
CA TRP A 103 -5.09 12.88 5.49
C TRP A 103 -6.53 12.42 5.37
N TYR A 104 -6.71 11.18 4.91
CA TYR A 104 -8.03 10.65 4.65
C TYR A 104 -8.16 9.17 5.02
N VAL A 105 -9.37 8.77 5.37
CA VAL A 105 -9.76 7.38 5.61
C VAL A 105 -10.38 6.86 4.33
N SER A 106 -9.72 5.92 3.65
CA SER A 106 -10.18 5.46 2.33
C SER A 106 -11.61 4.91 2.38
N GLU A 107 -12.46 5.36 1.45
CA GLU A 107 -13.82 4.80 1.29
C GLU A 107 -13.85 3.50 0.50
N TYR A 108 -12.79 3.22 -0.27
CA TYR A 108 -12.75 2.13 -1.25
C TYR A 108 -11.80 1.00 -0.88
N LEU A 109 -10.75 1.28 -0.10
CA LEU A 109 -9.73 0.30 0.28
C LEU A 109 -9.85 -0.05 1.76
N PHE A 110 -9.95 -1.34 2.03
CA PHE A 110 -10.28 -1.88 3.33
C PHE A 110 -9.10 -2.63 3.98
N GLU A 111 -9.16 -2.73 5.30
CA GLU A 111 -8.31 -3.63 6.09
C GLU A 111 -8.97 -4.99 6.26
N VAL A 112 -8.07 -5.96 6.44
CA VAL A 112 -8.37 -7.37 6.74
C VAL A 112 -7.57 -7.81 7.95
N GLY A 113 -7.71 -9.06 8.36
CA GLY A 113 -7.07 -9.64 9.53
C GLY A 113 -8.10 -9.97 10.59
N GLU A 114 -7.96 -11.15 11.18
CA GLU A 114 -8.89 -11.65 12.19
C GLU A 114 -9.07 -10.64 13.31
N PRO A 115 -10.34 -10.39 13.72
CA PRO A 115 -10.59 -9.55 14.86
C PRO A 115 -9.96 -10.15 16.11
N PHE A 116 -9.08 -9.39 16.73
CA PHE A 116 -8.58 -9.70 18.07
C PHE A 116 -9.42 -8.95 19.11
N TYR A 117 -9.48 -9.49 20.33
CA TYR A 117 -10.10 -8.78 21.42
C TYR A 117 -9.28 -7.52 21.73
N PHE A 118 -9.89 -6.35 21.55
CA PHE A 118 -9.38 -5.11 22.07
C PHE A 118 -10.12 -4.78 23.37
N LYS A 119 -9.39 -4.21 24.34
CA LYS A 119 -9.76 -4.00 25.76
C LYS A 119 -11.14 -3.34 26.02
N TYR A 120 -11.85 -2.89 24.98
CA TYR A 120 -13.14 -2.19 25.05
C TYR A 120 -14.25 -2.83 24.21
N GLY A 121 -14.16 -4.13 23.89
CA GLY A 121 -15.25 -4.87 23.22
C GLY A 121 -15.39 -4.63 21.71
N THR A 122 -14.49 -3.85 21.11
CA THR A 122 -14.40 -3.68 19.66
C THR A 122 -13.67 -4.86 19.01
N ARG A 123 -14.00 -5.14 17.74
CA ARG A 123 -13.40 -6.18 16.91
C ARG A 123 -12.61 -5.59 15.74
N PRO A 124 -11.52 -4.85 16.00
CA PRO A 124 -10.78 -4.18 14.93
C PRO A 124 -10.04 -5.17 14.04
N SER A 125 -9.81 -4.79 12.78
CA SER A 125 -8.87 -5.51 11.93
C SER A 125 -7.42 -5.27 12.35
N TYR A 126 -6.62 -6.33 12.34
CA TYR A 126 -5.17 -6.24 12.52
C TYR A 126 -4.48 -5.53 11.34
N GLY A 127 -5.06 -5.61 10.15
CA GLY A 127 -4.55 -5.06 8.91
C GLY A 127 -3.60 -6.01 8.19
N CYS A 128 -3.23 -5.65 6.96
CA CYS A 128 -2.30 -6.40 6.12
C CYS A 128 -1.38 -5.46 5.34
N ASN A 129 -0.15 -5.88 5.03
CA ASN A 129 0.65 -5.19 4.03
C ASN A 129 -0.02 -5.34 2.65
N ALA A 130 0.15 -4.34 1.79
CA ALA A 130 -0.44 -4.26 0.47
C ALA A 130 0.60 -3.83 -0.56
N GLY A 131 0.41 -4.28 -1.80
CA GLY A 131 1.18 -3.84 -2.96
C GLY A 131 0.55 -2.60 -3.59
N LEU A 132 1.37 -1.73 -4.17
CA LEU A 132 0.92 -0.58 -4.97
C LEU A 132 1.92 -0.37 -6.10
N VAL A 133 1.43 -0.13 -7.31
CA VAL A 133 2.27 0.30 -8.43
C VAL A 133 1.50 1.27 -9.30
N ARG A 134 2.21 2.25 -9.86
CA ARG A 134 1.70 3.05 -10.98
C ARG A 134 2.20 2.45 -12.29
N LEU A 135 1.29 2.24 -13.24
CA LEU A 135 1.67 1.75 -14.57
C LEU A 135 2.49 2.81 -15.34
N PRO A 136 3.42 2.38 -16.22
CA PRO A 136 4.14 3.30 -17.09
C PRO A 136 3.18 4.18 -17.90
N LEU A 137 3.52 5.46 -18.06
CA LEU A 137 2.69 6.41 -18.82
C LEU A 137 2.54 5.99 -20.29
N GLN A 138 3.57 5.32 -20.83
CA GLN A 138 3.62 4.85 -22.22
C GLN A 138 2.52 3.83 -22.53
N VAL A 139 2.15 2.99 -21.56
CA VAL A 139 1.16 1.92 -21.75
C VAL A 139 -0.26 2.32 -21.33
N THR A 140 -0.43 3.54 -20.84
CA THR A 140 -1.70 4.09 -20.34
C THR A 140 -2.15 5.34 -21.11
N GLY A 141 -1.44 5.70 -22.18
CA GLY A 141 -1.74 6.91 -22.95
C GLY A 141 -1.51 8.19 -22.14
N GLY A 142 -0.53 8.21 -21.24
CA GLY A 142 -0.19 9.37 -20.42
C GLY A 142 -1.04 9.55 -19.16
N LYS A 143 -1.89 8.59 -18.81
CA LYS A 143 -2.78 8.68 -17.64
C LYS A 143 -2.18 7.99 -16.41
N ASP A 144 -2.44 8.55 -15.23
CA ASP A 144 -2.08 7.90 -13.97
C ASP A 144 -3.04 6.73 -13.68
N VAL A 145 -2.61 5.51 -14.02
CA VAL A 145 -3.29 4.27 -13.63
C VAL A 145 -2.52 3.61 -12.50
N LEU A 146 -3.14 3.48 -11.35
CA LEU A 146 -2.55 2.83 -10.17
C LEU A 146 -3.24 1.51 -9.90
N LEU A 147 -2.46 0.52 -9.50
CA LEU A 147 -2.94 -0.78 -9.07
C LEU A 147 -2.58 -1.00 -7.61
N PHE A 148 -3.51 -1.54 -6.84
CA PHE A 148 -3.35 -1.87 -5.44
C PHE A 148 -3.67 -3.35 -5.23
N SER A 149 -2.91 -4.08 -4.41
CA SER A 149 -3.17 -5.49 -4.10
C SER A 149 -3.23 -5.73 -2.60
N THR A 150 -4.24 -6.48 -2.17
CA THR A 150 -4.45 -6.90 -0.78
C THR A 150 -5.47 -8.05 -0.75
N PRO A 151 -5.53 -8.88 0.31
CA PRO A 151 -6.68 -9.74 0.52
C PRO A 151 -7.99 -8.93 0.63
N ASP A 152 -9.09 -9.45 0.08
CA ASP A 152 -10.40 -8.79 -0.01
C ASP A 152 -11.46 -9.50 0.86
N ASN A 153 -11.41 -9.23 2.16
CA ASN A 153 -12.38 -9.73 3.13
C ASN A 153 -12.50 -8.74 4.28
N ARG A 154 -13.14 -7.60 4.00
CA ARG A 154 -13.26 -6.47 4.93
C ARG A 154 -13.59 -6.92 6.35
N GLY A 155 -12.73 -6.59 7.31
CA GLY A 155 -12.95 -6.95 8.72
C GLY A 155 -12.66 -8.41 9.09
N GLY A 156 -12.48 -9.29 8.12
CA GLY A 156 -12.35 -10.73 8.29
C GLY A 156 -10.94 -11.26 8.04
N SER A 157 -10.82 -12.58 7.98
CA SER A 157 -9.54 -13.29 7.75
C SER A 157 -8.87 -12.89 6.43
N ARG A 158 -7.54 -13.10 6.35
CA ARG A 158 -6.75 -12.78 5.16
C ARG A 158 -6.95 -13.84 4.07
N ILE A 159 -7.95 -13.60 3.21
CA ILE A 159 -8.33 -14.45 2.07
C ILE A 159 -8.65 -13.56 0.86
N ARG A 160 -8.75 -14.18 -0.32
CA ARG A 160 -9.24 -13.50 -1.54
C ARG A 160 -8.29 -12.40 -2.05
N MET A 161 -7.01 -12.72 -2.28
CA MET A 161 -6.05 -11.79 -2.91
C MET A 161 -6.65 -11.21 -4.18
N SER A 162 -6.82 -9.90 -4.19
CA SER A 162 -7.44 -9.16 -5.28
C SER A 162 -6.55 -7.99 -5.70
N VAL A 163 -6.82 -7.47 -6.88
CA VAL A 163 -6.16 -6.27 -7.43
C VAL A 163 -7.24 -5.26 -7.76
N TRP A 164 -7.05 -4.03 -7.30
CA TRP A 164 -7.89 -2.87 -7.58
C TRP A 164 -7.17 -1.95 -8.54
N ALA A 165 -7.93 -1.23 -9.38
CA ALA A 165 -7.38 -0.20 -10.25
C ALA A 165 -8.05 1.15 -10.03
N SER A 166 -7.23 2.20 -10.02
CA SER A 166 -7.63 3.60 -10.00
C SER A 166 -7.18 4.30 -11.28
N PHE A 167 -8.03 5.20 -11.78
CA PHE A 167 -7.81 5.96 -13.02
C PHE A 167 -7.84 7.48 -12.80
N ASP A 168 -7.90 7.91 -11.54
CA ASP A 168 -8.11 9.31 -11.13
C ASP A 168 -7.10 9.79 -10.07
N GLY A 169 -5.92 9.16 -10.04
CA GLY A 169 -4.85 9.49 -9.10
C GLY A 169 -5.11 8.97 -7.68
N ALA A 170 -5.65 7.76 -7.56
CA ALA A 170 -5.96 7.06 -6.30
C ALA A 170 -7.09 7.68 -5.47
N LYS A 171 -7.95 8.51 -6.07
CA LYS A 171 -9.13 9.08 -5.39
C LYS A 171 -10.23 8.03 -5.26
N THR A 172 -10.48 7.29 -6.34
CA THR A 172 -11.45 6.19 -6.37
C THR A 172 -10.82 4.90 -6.91
N TRP A 173 -11.44 3.76 -6.58
CA TRP A 173 -10.97 2.42 -6.98
C TRP A 173 -12.12 1.58 -7.56
N PRO A 174 -12.65 1.94 -8.74
CA PRO A 174 -13.89 1.38 -9.27
C PRO A 174 -13.75 -0.05 -9.81
N VAL A 175 -12.53 -0.48 -10.17
CA VAL A 175 -12.29 -1.81 -10.76
C VAL A 175 -11.59 -2.70 -9.76
N LYS A 176 -12.02 -3.96 -9.66
CA LYS A 176 -11.44 -5.00 -8.80
C LYS A 176 -11.50 -6.37 -9.48
N ARG A 177 -10.41 -7.13 -9.45
CA ARG A 177 -10.35 -8.52 -9.93
C ARG A 177 -9.69 -9.45 -8.93
N LEU A 178 -10.30 -10.63 -8.72
CA LEU A 178 -9.80 -11.68 -7.85
C LEU A 178 -8.64 -12.43 -8.52
N VAL A 179 -7.53 -12.59 -7.81
CA VAL A 179 -6.35 -13.36 -8.26
C VAL A 179 -6.32 -14.74 -7.62
N TRP A 180 -6.63 -14.84 -6.32
CA TRP A 180 -6.62 -16.09 -5.57
C TRP A 180 -7.72 -16.11 -4.51
N ALA A 181 -8.61 -17.10 -4.55
CA ALA A 181 -9.76 -17.17 -3.64
C ALA A 181 -9.39 -17.54 -2.19
N GLY A 182 -8.34 -18.34 -2.01
CA GLY A 182 -7.97 -18.93 -0.72
C GLY A 182 -7.20 -18.01 0.23
N PRO A 183 -6.63 -18.57 1.32
CA PRO A 183 -5.71 -17.88 2.21
C PRO A 183 -4.62 -17.15 1.44
N SER A 184 -4.48 -15.87 1.73
CA SER A 184 -3.47 -14.99 1.13
C SER A 184 -3.16 -13.83 2.05
N ALA A 185 -1.93 -13.35 2.07
CA ALA A 185 -1.51 -12.26 2.96
C ALA A 185 -0.69 -11.20 2.25
N TYR A 186 0.59 -11.01 2.56
CA TYR A 186 1.36 -9.88 2.08
C TYR A 186 1.51 -9.92 0.57
N SER A 187 1.57 -8.76 -0.05
CA SER A 187 1.72 -8.63 -1.50
C SER A 187 2.57 -7.43 -1.90
N SER A 188 3.20 -7.54 -3.07
CA SER A 188 3.99 -6.49 -3.70
C SER A 188 3.72 -6.49 -5.21
N LEU A 189 3.66 -5.30 -5.80
CA LEU A 189 3.33 -5.12 -7.22
C LEU A 189 4.50 -4.46 -7.94
N ALA A 190 4.77 -4.93 -9.16
CA ALA A 190 5.70 -4.29 -10.09
C ALA A 190 5.11 -4.25 -11.50
N ALA A 191 5.49 -3.24 -12.27
CA ALA A 191 5.07 -3.09 -13.66
C ALA A 191 6.31 -2.96 -14.56
N ALA A 192 6.36 -3.79 -15.61
CA ALA A 192 7.40 -3.73 -16.62
C ALA A 192 7.09 -2.64 -17.66
N PRO A 193 8.09 -2.18 -18.45
CA PRO A 193 7.90 -1.14 -19.45
C PRO A 193 6.85 -1.45 -20.52
N ASP A 194 6.61 -2.73 -20.82
CA ASP A 194 5.62 -3.21 -21.78
C ASP A 194 4.18 -3.27 -21.20
N GLY A 195 4.00 -2.94 -19.92
CA GLY A 195 2.72 -3.00 -19.23
C GLY A 195 2.38 -4.37 -18.65
N THR A 196 3.31 -5.34 -18.70
CA THR A 196 3.20 -6.56 -17.91
C THR A 196 3.25 -6.22 -16.42
N ILE A 197 2.31 -6.75 -15.65
CA ILE A 197 2.22 -6.57 -14.19
C ILE A 197 2.58 -7.88 -13.51
N TYR A 198 3.40 -7.76 -12.47
CA TYR A 198 3.81 -8.85 -11.60
C TYR A 198 3.29 -8.59 -10.19
N LEU A 199 2.61 -9.59 -9.63
CA LEU A 199 2.15 -9.61 -8.25
C LEU A 199 2.87 -10.73 -7.52
N LEU A 200 3.76 -10.39 -6.60
CA LEU A 200 4.36 -11.32 -5.64
C LEU A 200 3.49 -11.34 -4.39
N PHE A 201 3.04 -12.51 -3.93
CA PHE A 201 2.18 -12.59 -2.75
C PHE A 201 2.30 -13.91 -1.99
N GLU A 202 1.98 -13.86 -0.70
CA GLU A 202 1.83 -15.02 0.17
C GLU A 202 0.47 -15.69 -0.07
N ARG A 203 0.44 -17.01 -0.23
CA ARG A 203 -0.80 -17.79 -0.33
C ARG A 203 -0.65 -19.20 0.24
N GLY A 204 -1.80 -19.85 0.43
CA GLY A 204 -1.88 -21.28 0.69
C GLY A 204 -3.28 -21.83 0.55
N GLN A 205 -3.47 -23.08 0.98
CA GLN A 205 -4.75 -23.78 1.01
C GLN A 205 -5.40 -23.72 2.40
N LYS A 206 -4.60 -23.85 3.48
CA LYS A 206 -5.07 -23.84 4.87
C LYS A 206 -4.64 -22.57 5.61
N SER A 207 -3.43 -22.08 5.33
CA SER A 207 -2.81 -20.91 5.94
C SER A 207 -2.29 -19.97 4.84
N PRO A 208 -2.31 -18.64 5.03
CA PRO A 208 -1.81 -17.72 4.02
C PRO A 208 -0.27 -17.75 3.85
N TYR A 209 0.46 -18.40 4.76
CA TYR A 209 1.94 -18.36 4.82
C TYR A 209 2.62 -19.63 4.28
N GLU A 210 1.93 -20.39 3.43
CA GLU A 210 2.45 -21.67 2.93
C GLU A 210 3.42 -21.50 1.77
N THR A 211 3.20 -20.53 0.88
CA THR A 211 3.96 -20.39 -0.36
C THR A 211 4.00 -18.94 -0.85
N ILE A 212 5.14 -18.53 -1.38
CA ILE A 212 5.29 -17.28 -2.12
C ILE A 212 5.03 -17.55 -3.60
N THR A 213 4.12 -16.79 -4.21
CA THR A 213 3.69 -16.97 -5.61
C THR A 213 3.83 -15.67 -6.40
N VAL A 214 4.22 -15.78 -7.67
CA VAL A 214 4.16 -14.68 -8.64
C VAL A 214 3.00 -14.91 -9.60
N ALA A 215 2.06 -13.97 -9.66
CA ALA A 215 1.06 -13.89 -10.73
C ALA A 215 1.50 -12.86 -11.77
N ARG A 216 1.24 -13.15 -13.05
CA ARG A 216 1.55 -12.27 -14.18
C ARG A 216 0.28 -11.99 -14.99
N PHE A 217 -0.01 -10.72 -15.23
CA PHE A 217 -1.19 -10.27 -15.99
C PHE A 217 -0.93 -8.88 -16.60
N ASN A 218 -1.93 -8.29 -17.25
CA ASN A 218 -1.88 -6.94 -17.81
C ASN A 218 -3.14 -6.14 -17.43
N LEU A 219 -3.20 -4.85 -17.78
CA LEU A 219 -4.34 -3.99 -17.45
C LEU A 219 -5.65 -4.50 -18.07
N ALA A 220 -5.60 -5.00 -19.31
CA ALA A 220 -6.78 -5.55 -19.99
C ALA A 220 -7.42 -6.70 -19.21
N TRP A 221 -6.61 -7.61 -18.65
CA TRP A 221 -7.11 -8.65 -17.76
C TRP A 221 -7.79 -8.06 -16.53
N ILE A 222 -7.30 -6.98 -15.93
CA ILE A 222 -7.94 -6.38 -14.75
C ILE A 222 -9.29 -5.75 -15.09
N THR A 223 -9.40 -5.09 -16.24
CA THR A 223 -10.56 -4.29 -16.65
C THR A 223 -11.59 -5.02 -17.49
N GLU A 224 -11.30 -6.25 -17.93
CA GLU A 224 -12.24 -7.08 -18.69
C GLU A 224 -13.52 -7.31 -17.87
N GLU A 225 -14.66 -6.89 -18.43
CA GLU A 225 -15.99 -7.13 -17.88
C GLU A 225 -16.28 -8.63 -17.85
N ARG A 226 -16.84 -9.11 -16.73
CA ARG A 226 -17.32 -10.49 -16.57
C ARG A 226 -18.84 -10.51 -16.49
#